data_AF-A0A7W1F597-F1
#
_entry.id   AF-A0A7W1F597-F1
#
_cell.length_a   1.000
_cell.length_b   1.000
_cell.length_c   1.000
_cell.angle_alpha   90.00
_cell.angle_beta   90.00
_cell.angle_gamma   90.00
#
_symmetry.space_group_name_H-M   'P 1'
#
loop_
_entity.id
_entity.type
_entity.pdbx_description
1 polymer ?
#
loop_
_entity_poly.entity_id
_entity_poly.type
_entity_poly.pdbx_seq_one_letter_code
_entity_poly.pdbx_strand_id
1 'polypeptide(L)'
;MRVVAELDGGAIATYEKRYAIAPALPEGARLEPDIEGMKRLAESHGGIGVRAAEAERLHAWIADLARARVRQVTASLVTGSPWWLAVVMIALISEWVLRRRRNLL
;
A
#
# COMPACT_ATOMS: atom_id res chain seq x y z
N MET A 1 11.07 9.98 24.46
CA MET A 1 11.95 10.75 23.55
C MET A 1 11.34 12.13 23.39
N ARG A 2 12.14 13.19 23.54
CA ARG A 2 11.67 14.59 23.43
C ARG A 2 12.20 15.16 22.12
N VAL A 3 11.31 15.71 21.30
CA VAL A 3 11.67 16.39 20.07
C VAL A 3 11.22 17.84 20.20
N VAL A 4 12.14 18.76 19.92
CA VAL A 4 11.89 20.21 19.92
C VAL A 4 11.96 20.67 18.48
N ALA A 5 10.88 21.28 18.01
CA ALA A 5 10.86 21.96 16.72
C ALA A 5 11.27 23.41 16.95
N GLU A 6 12.37 23.83 16.33
CA GLU A 6 12.89 25.19 16.39
C GLU A 6 12.71 25.89 15.04
N LEU A 7 12.37 27.18 15.09
CA LEU A 7 12.40 28.09 13.95
C LEU A 7 13.04 29.40 14.43
N ASP A 8 13.98 29.92 13.65
CA ASP A 8 14.69 31.17 13.93
C ASP A 8 15.31 31.24 15.34
N GLY A 9 15.79 30.10 15.85
CA GLY A 9 16.44 29.99 17.16
C GLY A 9 15.46 29.98 18.35
N GLY A 10 14.15 29.98 18.09
CA GLY A 10 13.10 29.82 19.10
C GLY A 10 12.42 28.46 19.03
N ALA A 11 12.26 27.78 20.16
CA ALA A 11 11.47 26.56 20.25
C ALA A 11 9.98 26.88 20.07
N ILE A 12 9.39 26.46 18.94
CA ILE A 12 7.98 26.72 18.59
C ILE A 12 7.07 25.66 19.21
N ALA A 13 7.53 24.41 19.27
CA ALA A 13 6.75 23.32 19.86
C ALA A 13 7.66 22.25 20.46
N THR A 14 7.29 21.77 21.64
CA THR A 14 7.89 20.60 22.26
C THR A 14 6.89 19.46 22.20
N TYR A 15 7.29 18.35 21.59
CA TYR A 15 6.51 17.12 21.58
C TYR A 15 7.20 16.08 22.46
N GLU A 16 6.50 15.63 23.49
CA GLU A 16 6.94 14.52 24.33
C GLU A 16 6.18 13.27 23.91
N LYS A 17 6.89 12.33 23.26
CA LYS A 17 6.31 11.04 22.92
C LYS A 17 6.76 10.01 23.95
N ARG A 18 5.79 9.54 24.73
CA ARG A 18 5.93 8.39 25.64
C ARG A 18 5.42 7.16 24.92
N TYR A 19 6.31 6.22 24.68
CA TYR A 19 5.93 4.89 24.22
C TYR A 19 5.68 4.05 25.47
N ALA A 20 4.44 3.64 25.69
CA ALA A 20 4.16 2.58 26.63
C ALA A 20 4.67 1.28 26.01
N ILE A 21 5.89 0.88 26.36
CA ILE A 21 6.38 -0.47 26.07
C ILE A 21 5.79 -1.34 27.18
N ALA A 22 4.51 -1.68 27.03
CA ALA A 22 3.91 -2.74 27.82
C ALA A 22 4.19 -4.04 27.07
N PRO A 23 5.08 -4.92 27.56
CA PRO A 23 5.23 -6.23 26.97
C PRO A 23 3.87 -6.93 27.07
N ALA A 24 3.34 -7.35 25.92
CA ALA A 24 1.98 -7.90 25.81
C ALA A 24 1.81 -9.25 26.54
N LEU A 25 2.94 -9.91 26.82
CA LEU A 25 3.05 -11.17 27.53
C LEU A 25 4.21 -11.07 28.53
N PRO A 26 4.29 -11.96 29.53
CA PRO A 26 5.51 -12.11 30.31
C PRO A 26 6.61 -12.72 29.43
N GLU A 27 7.19 -11.92 28.54
CA GLU A 27 8.42 -12.23 27.81
C GLU A 27 9.49 -12.60 28.84
N GLY A 28 9.87 -13.88 28.88
CA GLY A 28 10.83 -14.42 29.84
C GLY A 28 10.24 -15.24 31.00
N ALA A 29 8.92 -15.37 31.14
CA ALA A 29 8.33 -16.32 32.12
C ALA A 29 8.42 -17.78 31.68
N ARG A 30 8.66 -18.01 30.39
CA ARG A 30 8.88 -19.35 29.81
C ARG A 30 10.06 -19.26 28.84
N LEU A 31 10.87 -20.31 28.81
CA LEU A 31 11.95 -20.49 27.84
C LEU A 31 11.41 -20.83 26.44
N GLU A 32 10.16 -21.29 26.36
CA GLU A 32 9.52 -21.65 25.11
C GLU A 32 8.86 -20.43 24.46
N PRO A 33 9.10 -20.20 23.16
CA PRO A 33 8.43 -19.15 22.42
C PRO A 33 6.92 -19.43 22.29
N ASP A 34 6.10 -18.38 22.42
CA ASP A 34 4.66 -18.47 22.16
C ASP A 34 4.41 -18.56 20.65
N ILE A 35 4.48 -19.78 20.12
CA ILE A 35 4.29 -20.07 18.70
C ILE A 35 2.90 -19.62 18.23
N GLU A 36 1.88 -19.73 19.08
CA GLU A 36 0.51 -19.38 18.71
C GLU A 36 0.32 -17.86 18.65
N GLY A 37 0.86 -17.14 19.64
CA GLY A 37 0.91 -15.67 19.63
C GLY A 37 1.66 -15.12 18.42
N MET A 38 2.83 -15.69 18.11
CA MET A 38 3.62 -15.29 16.93
C MET A 38 2.85 -15.54 15.62
N LYS A 39 2.14 -16.66 15.51
CA LYS A 39 1.33 -16.97 14.33
C LYS A 39 0.18 -15.97 14.16
N ARG A 40 -0.56 -15.67 15.23
CA ARG A 40 -1.64 -14.68 15.21
C ARG A 40 -1.14 -13.28 14.85
N LEU A 41 0.02 -12.89 15.37
CA LEU A 41 0.65 -11.60 15.06
C LEU A 41 1.09 -11.49 13.59
N ALA A 42 1.62 -12.58 13.02
CA ALA A 42 1.98 -12.63 11.62
C ALA A 42 0.73 -12.52 10.73
N GLU A 43 -0.32 -13.29 11.04
CA GLU A 43 -1.59 -13.28 10.30
C GLU A 43 -2.29 -11.92 10.36
N SER A 44 -2.23 -11.20 11.50
CA SER A 44 -2.87 -9.88 11.64
C SER A 44 -2.28 -8.80 10.73
N HIS A 45 -1.06 -9.01 10.22
CA HIS A 45 -0.39 -8.09 9.28
C HIS A 45 -0.31 -8.66 7.86
N GLY A 46 -1.10 -9.71 7.55
CA GLY A 46 -1.10 -10.36 6.24
C GLY A 46 0.13 -11.23 5.95
N GLY A 47 0.91 -11.56 6.98
CA GLY A 47 1.99 -12.53 6.91
C GLY A 47 1.54 -13.95 7.26
N ILE A 48 2.48 -14.88 7.28
CA ILE A 48 2.27 -16.28 7.66
C ILE A 48 3.30 -16.70 8.71
N GLY A 49 2.86 -17.40 9.75
CA GLY A 49 3.73 -18.08 10.71
C GLY A 49 3.98 -19.52 10.29
N VAL A 50 5.22 -19.87 9.96
CA VAL A 50 5.63 -21.24 9.61
C VAL A 50 6.72 -21.75 10.56
N ARG A 51 6.72 -23.05 10.85
CA ARG A 51 7.81 -23.69 11.57
C ARG A 51 9.02 -23.85 10.66
N ALA A 52 10.21 -23.94 11.23
CA ALA A 52 11.44 -24.15 10.45
C ALA A 52 11.39 -25.43 9.59
N ALA A 53 10.74 -26.49 10.09
CA ALA A 53 10.53 -27.73 9.33
C ALA A 53 9.59 -27.57 8.12
N GLU A 54 8.83 -26.47 8.05
CA GLU A 54 7.87 -26.16 6.98
C GLU A 54 8.38 -25.02 6.09
N ALA A 55 9.70 -24.77 6.06
CA ALA A 55 10.31 -23.71 5.25
C ALA A 55 9.93 -23.80 3.77
N GLU A 56 9.68 -24.99 3.23
CA GLU A 56 9.22 -25.17 1.85
C GLU A 56 7.85 -24.51 1.58
N ARG A 57 6.95 -24.47 2.59
CA ARG A 57 5.66 -23.77 2.47
C ARG A 57 5.83 -22.26 2.34
N LEU A 58 6.90 -21.70 2.88
CA LEU A 58 7.23 -20.28 2.72
C LEU A 58 7.55 -19.95 1.26
N HIS A 59 8.29 -20.81 0.57
CA HIS A 59 8.59 -20.63 -0.85
C HIS A 59 7.33 -20.64 -1.71
N ALA A 60 6.41 -21.57 -1.47
CA ALA A 60 5.13 -21.63 -2.17
C ALA A 60 4.28 -20.37 -1.92
N TRP A 61 4.21 -19.93 -0.66
CA TRP A 61 3.46 -18.73 -0.28
C TRP A 61 4.03 -17.45 -0.91
N ILE A 62 5.36 -17.29 -0.93
CA ILE A 62 6.01 -16.14 -1.60
C ILE A 62 5.75 -16.17 -3.11
N ALA A 63 5.81 -17.36 -3.73
CA ALA A 63 5.52 -17.50 -5.16
C ALA A 63 4.06 -17.13 -5.49
N ASP A 64 3.11 -17.50 -4.64
CA ASP A 64 1.71 -17.10 -4.76
C ASP A 64 1.53 -15.59 -4.58
N LEU A 65 2.20 -14.99 -3.60
CA LEU A 65 2.16 -13.54 -3.38
C LEU A 65 2.71 -12.77 -4.59
N ALA A 66 3.80 -13.26 -5.18
CA ALA A 66 4.40 -12.68 -6.38
C ALA A 66 3.48 -12.80 -7.60
N ARG A 67 2.76 -13.91 -7.75
CA ARG A 67 1.75 -14.11 -8.82
C ARG A 67 0.53 -13.23 -8.61
N ALA A 68 0.05 -13.10 -7.38
CA ALA A 68 -1.09 -12.25 -7.02
C ALA A 68 -0.80 -10.75 -7.25
N ARG A 69 0.48 -10.36 -7.23
CA ARG A 69 0.95 -9.05 -7.65
C ARG A 69 0.95 -8.95 -9.19
N VAL A 70 -0.21 -9.20 -9.79
CA VAL A 70 -0.48 -8.93 -11.20
C VAL A 70 -0.10 -7.49 -11.46
N ARG A 71 0.93 -7.29 -12.29
CA ARG A 71 1.30 -5.97 -12.81
C ARG A 71 0.03 -5.34 -13.35
N GLN A 72 -0.42 -4.25 -12.75
CA GLN A 72 -1.24 -3.28 -13.46
C GLN A 72 -0.36 -2.72 -14.57
N VAL A 73 -0.33 -3.43 -15.69
CA VAL A 73 0.17 -2.86 -16.94
C VAL A 73 -0.88 -1.83 -17.29
N THR A 74 -0.57 -0.56 -17.06
CA THR A 74 -1.27 0.55 -17.70
C THR A 74 -1.07 0.38 -19.20
N ALA A 75 -1.91 -0.45 -19.82
CA ALA A 75 -2.00 -0.56 -21.25
C ALA A 75 -2.56 0.79 -21.71
N SER A 76 -1.70 1.62 -22.29
CA SER A 76 -2.16 2.85 -22.91
C SER A 76 -3.11 2.46 -24.03
N LEU A 77 -4.36 2.94 -23.95
CA LEU A 77 -5.41 2.68 -24.94
C LEU A 77 -4.95 3.04 -26.36
N VAL A 78 -4.01 3.98 -26.47
CA VAL A 78 -3.38 4.41 -27.73
C VAL A 78 -2.51 3.32 -28.35
N THR A 79 -1.86 2.48 -27.55
CA THR A 79 -0.98 1.40 -28.04
C THR A 79 -1.76 0.14 -28.46
N GLY A 80 -2.94 -0.09 -27.85
CA GLY A 80 -3.75 -1.27 -28.13
C GLY A 80 -4.63 -1.17 -29.38
N SER A 81 -4.96 0.03 -29.83
CA SER A 81 -5.98 0.24 -30.88
C SER A 81 -5.85 1.62 -31.54
N PRO A 82 -5.29 1.74 -32.76
CA PRO A 82 -5.03 3.03 -33.42
C PRO A 82 -6.29 3.89 -33.68
N TRP A 83 -7.48 3.28 -33.69
CA TRP A 83 -8.74 3.99 -33.96
C TRP A 83 -9.29 4.76 -32.75
N TRP A 84 -8.77 4.55 -31.54
CA TRP A 84 -9.24 5.25 -30.34
C TRP A 84 -9.06 6.77 -30.44
N LEU A 85 -7.93 7.20 -31.02
CA LEU A 85 -7.67 8.62 -31.28
C LEU A 85 -8.74 9.21 -32.20
N ALA A 86 -9.14 8.48 -33.24
CA ALA A 86 -10.17 8.94 -34.18
C ALA A 86 -11.54 9.09 -33.50
N VAL A 87 -11.91 8.16 -32.60
CA VAL A 87 -13.14 8.24 -31.81
C VAL A 87 -13.16 9.48 -30.91
N VAL A 88 -12.05 9.76 -30.20
CA VAL A 88 -11.92 10.96 -29.35
C VAL A 88 -12.01 12.23 -30.18
N MET A 89 -11.34 12.27 -31.33
CA MET A 89 -11.41 13.42 -32.24
C MET A 89 -12.83 13.68 -32.73
N ILE A 90 -13.56 12.64 -33.13
CA ILE A 90 -14.96 12.76 -33.56
C ILE A 90 -15.83 13.27 -32.41
N ALA A 91 -15.64 12.75 -31.20
CA ALA A 91 -16.38 13.19 -30.01
C ALA A 91 -16.14 14.69 -29.75
N LEU A 92 -14.88 15.14 -29.73
CA LEU A 92 -14.52 16.54 -29.52
C LEU A 92 -15.07 17.47 -30.61
N ILE A 93 -14.98 17.06 -31.88
CA ILE A 93 -15.55 17.83 -33.00
C ILE A 93 -17.07 17.92 -32.84
N SER A 94 -17.74 16.82 -32.51
CA SER A 94 -19.19 16.80 -32.33
C SER A 94 -19.62 17.73 -31.18
N GLU A 95 -18.87 17.72 -30.08
CA GLU A 95 -19.12 18.59 -28.93
C GLU A 95 -18.91 20.07 -29.30
N TRP A 96 -17.83 20.38 -30.01
CA TRP A 96 -17.57 21.73 -30.49
C TRP A 96 -18.69 22.23 -31.42
N VAL A 97 -19.14 21.41 -32.36
CA VAL A 97 -20.27 21.73 -33.26
C VAL A 97 -21.56 21.95 -32.46
N LEU A 98 -21.84 21.11 -31.47
CA LEU A 98 -22.98 21.25 -30.57
C LEU A 98 -22.92 22.55 -29.76
N ARG A 99 -21.75 22.88 -29.19
CA ARG A 99 -21.52 24.13 -28.45
C ARG A 99 -21.70 25.35 -29.36
N ARG A 100 -21.18 25.29 -30.60
CA ARG A 100 -21.31 26.36 -31.58
C ARG A 100 -22.76 26.59 -32.00
N ARG A 101 -23.52 25.51 -32.23
CA ARG A 101 -24.96 25.60 -32.56
C ARG A 101 -25.81 26.13 -31.40
N ARG A 102 -25.37 25.90 -30.16
CA ARG A 102 -26.06 26.36 -28.94
C ARG A 102 -25.63 27.76 -28.47
N ASN A 103 -24.75 28.46 -29.20
CA ASN A 103 -24.21 29.76 -28.81
C ASN A 103 -23.61 29.77 -27.38
N LEU A 104 -22.99 28.65 -26.98
CA LEU A 104 -22.33 28.49 -25.67
C LEU A 104 -20.83 28.85 -25.73
N LEU A 105 -20.41 29.58 -26.77
CA LEU A 105 -19.05 30.05 -27.02
C LEU A 105 -19.06 31.56 -27.23
#